data_AF-A0A3C2A1P1-F1
#
_entry.id   AF-A0A3C2A1P1-F1
#
_cell.length_a   1.000
_cell.length_b   1.000
_cell.length_c   1.000
_cell.angle_alpha   90.00
_cell.angle_beta   90.00
_cell.angle_gamma   90.00
#
_symmetry.space_group_name_H-M   'P 1'
#
loop_
_entity.id
_entity.type
_entity.pdbx_description
1 polymer ?
#
loop_
_entity_poly.entity_id
_entity_poly.type
_entity_poly.pdbx_seq_one_letter_code
_entity_poly.pdbx_strand_id
1 'polypeptide(L)'
;MNKLRYSLRTDWLFYLLVLGYAYLIANMTLRLWFGGGVNIFASYSQAATAAEMLVDANKVYWSKTCFLFLTLLLYGLKFDYRFVAGFAASFWAISLILMFGPTPVLLLVGALGIALIVQQVIRKTVFSTTGG
;
A
#
# COMPACT_ATOMS: atom_id res chain seq x y z
N MET A 1 -30.16 0.57 3.09
CA MET A 1 -28.97 0.31 3.93
C MET A 1 -28.32 -1.00 3.48
N ASN A 2 -27.28 -0.92 2.64
CA ASN A 2 -26.59 -2.11 2.16
C ASN A 2 -25.78 -2.75 3.29
N LYS A 3 -26.10 -4.00 3.62
CA LYS A 3 -25.29 -4.83 4.51
C LYS A 3 -23.92 -5.03 3.86
N LEU A 4 -22.91 -4.35 4.38
CA LEU A 4 -21.50 -4.62 4.13
C LEU A 4 -21.16 -6.04 4.62
N ARG A 5 -21.52 -7.05 3.84
CA ARG A 5 -21.09 -8.43 4.10
C ARG A 5 -19.67 -8.61 3.55
N TYR A 6 -18.70 -8.07 4.28
CA TYR A 6 -17.29 -8.43 4.10
C TYR A 6 -17.09 -9.87 4.58
N SER A 7 -17.36 -10.85 3.71
CA SER A 7 -17.12 -12.25 4.07
C SER A 7 -15.67 -12.60 3.77
N LEU A 8 -14.99 -13.22 4.74
CA LEU A 8 -13.62 -13.73 4.59
C LEU A 8 -13.47 -14.62 3.34
N ARG A 9 -14.50 -15.42 3.02
CA ARG A 9 -14.49 -16.34 1.89
C ARG A 9 -14.50 -15.62 0.53
N THR A 10 -15.18 -14.49 0.44
CA THR A 10 -15.26 -13.70 -0.82
C THR A 10 -14.15 -12.67 -0.94
N ASP A 11 -13.59 -12.21 0.18
CA ASP A 11 -12.76 -11.01 0.21
C ASP A 11 -11.38 -11.25 0.85
N TRP A 12 -10.96 -12.52 0.88
CA TRP A 12 -9.66 -12.96 1.42
C TRP A 12 -8.47 -12.14 0.90
N LEU A 13 -8.48 -11.74 -0.37
CA LEU A 13 -7.40 -10.96 -0.97
C LEU A 13 -7.27 -9.55 -0.35
N PHE A 14 -8.40 -8.92 -0.03
CA PHE A 14 -8.41 -7.65 0.70
C PHE A 14 -7.83 -7.82 2.11
N TYR A 15 -8.18 -8.90 2.81
CA TYR A 15 -7.61 -9.19 4.13
C TYR A 15 -6.11 -9.52 4.07
N LEU A 16 -5.64 -10.24 3.05
CA LEU A 16 -4.22 -10.47 2.83
C LEU A 16 -3.45 -9.16 2.58
N LEU A 17 -4.04 -8.24 1.81
CA LEU A 17 -3.46 -6.91 1.61
C LEU A 17 -3.34 -6.15 2.94
N VAL A 18 -4.39 -6.16 3.76
CA VAL A 18 -4.37 -5.53 5.09
C VAL A 18 -3.29 -6.14 5.97
N LEU A 19 -3.17 -7.47 6.00
CA LEU A 19 -2.14 -8.16 6.78
C LEU A 19 -0.73 -7.84 6.28
N GLY A 20 -0.50 -7.87 4.97
CA GLY A 20 0.79 -7.51 4.38
C GLY A 20 1.20 -6.06 4.67
N TYR A 21 0.23 -5.14 4.59
CA TYR A 21 0.45 -3.73 4.92
C TYR A 21 0.71 -3.55 6.42
N ALA A 22 -0.07 -4.18 7.28
CA ALA A 22 0.12 -4.14 8.73
C ALA A 22 1.50 -4.67 9.13
N TYR A 23 1.95 -5.77 8.53
CA TYR A 23 3.28 -6.31 8.74
C TYR A 23 4.39 -5.32 8.32
N LEU A 24 4.26 -4.69 7.15
CA LEU A 24 5.22 -3.71 6.68
C LEU A 24 5.30 -2.50 7.63
N ILE A 25 4.16 -1.95 8.05
CA ILE A 25 4.11 -0.83 9.01
C ILE A 25 4.65 -1.24 10.38
N ALA A 26 4.29 -2.41 10.88
CA ALA A 26 4.79 -2.92 12.16
C ALA A 26 6.31 -3.10 12.13
N ASN A 27 6.87 -3.66 11.05
CA ASN A 27 8.31 -3.82 10.88
C ASN A 27 9.02 -2.45 10.83
N MET A 28 8.49 -1.47 10.08
CA MET A 28 9.04 -0.11 10.07
C MET A 28 8.95 0.55 11.47
N THR A 29 7.84 0.38 12.16
CA THR A 29 7.60 0.97 13.50
C THR A 29 8.49 0.33 14.56
N LEU A 30 8.65 -0.99 14.55
CA LEU A 30 9.53 -1.69 15.48
C LEU A 30 10.99 -1.25 15.30
N ARG A 31 11.45 -1.10 14.05
CA ARG A 31 12.77 -0.54 13.76
C ARG A 31 12.92 0.91 14.23
N LEU A 32 11.85 1.71 14.17
CA LEU A 32 11.83 3.11 14.60
C LEU A 32 12.03 3.25 16.11
N TRP A 33 11.26 2.48 16.88
CA TRP A 33 11.16 2.68 18.33
C TRP A 33 12.11 1.79 19.12
N PHE A 34 12.42 0.59 18.63
CA PHE A 34 13.21 -0.41 19.35
C PHE A 34 14.52 -0.77 18.64
N GLY A 35 14.83 -0.13 17.51
CA GLY A 35 16.05 -0.39 16.73
C GLY A 35 17.34 0.15 17.35
N GLY A 36 17.32 0.79 18.52
CA GLY A 36 18.55 1.24 19.19
C GLY A 36 19.38 2.25 18.39
N GLY A 37 18.74 3.18 17.67
CA GLY A 37 19.43 4.15 16.79
C GLY A 37 19.71 3.63 15.38
N VAL A 38 19.27 2.41 15.04
CA VAL A 38 19.23 1.93 13.65
C VAL A 38 18.37 2.90 12.85
N ASN A 39 18.98 3.49 11.81
CA ASN A 39 18.27 4.31 10.84
C ASN A 39 17.04 3.51 10.38
N ILE A 40 15.87 4.06 10.64
CA ILE A 40 14.57 3.45 10.31
C ILE A 40 14.42 3.13 8.84
N PHE A 41 15.15 3.91 8.04
CA PHE A 41 15.27 3.74 6.62
C PHE A 41 16.44 2.83 6.22
N ALA A 42 17.30 2.32 7.12
CA ALA A 42 18.41 1.42 6.78
C ALA A 42 17.98 0.17 6.00
N SER A 43 16.71 -0.22 6.10
CA SER A 43 16.08 -1.27 5.28
C SER A 43 15.98 -0.91 3.78
N TYR A 44 16.18 0.36 3.45
CA TYR A 44 15.82 1.04 2.20
C TYR A 44 16.89 2.07 1.75
N SER A 45 17.63 2.64 2.69
CA SER A 45 18.54 3.77 2.54
C SER A 45 19.97 3.32 2.82
N GLN A 46 20.87 3.62 1.89
CA GLN A 46 22.32 3.48 2.09
C GLN A 46 22.95 4.74 2.72
N ALA A 47 22.13 5.66 3.26
CA ALA A 47 22.61 6.90 3.84
C ALA A 47 23.55 6.64 5.01
N ALA A 48 24.78 7.14 4.91
CA ALA A 48 25.82 7.03 5.93
C ALA A 48 25.83 8.25 6.85
N THR A 49 25.24 9.38 6.42
CA THR A 49 25.26 10.66 7.14
C THR A 49 23.85 11.14 7.52
N ALA A 50 23.75 11.94 8.59
CA ALA A 50 22.47 12.49 9.06
C ALA A 50 21.77 13.38 8.01
N ALA A 51 22.53 14.09 7.17
CA ALA A 51 21.99 14.90 6.09
C ALA A 51 21.32 14.04 5.00
N GLU A 52 21.93 12.92 4.63
CA GLU A 52 21.36 11.96 3.68
C GLU A 52 20.09 11.29 4.25
N MET A 53 20.06 10.99 5.55
CA MET A 53 18.87 10.46 6.22
C MET A 53 17.68 11.42 6.16
N LEU A 54 17.91 12.72 6.27
CA LEU A 54 16.89 13.75 6.11
C LEU A 54 16.32 13.80 4.68
N VAL A 55 17.19 13.65 3.68
CA VAL A 55 16.78 13.60 2.27
C VAL A 55 15.91 12.37 2.01
N ASP A 56 16.31 11.20 2.51
CA ASP A 56 15.55 9.97 2.32
C ASP A 56 14.24 9.95 3.10
N ALA A 57 14.21 10.53 4.31
CA ALA A 57 12.98 10.75 5.05
C ALA A 57 12.00 11.61 4.25
N ASN A 58 12.46 12.71 3.65
CA ASN A 58 11.62 13.58 2.82
C ASN A 58 11.04 12.84 1.60
N LYS A 59 11.82 11.97 0.93
CA LYS A 59 11.32 11.14 -0.18
C LYS A 59 10.19 10.21 0.26
N VAL A 60 10.35 9.54 1.42
CA VAL A 60 9.33 8.65 1.97
C VAL A 60 8.07 9.42 2.35
N TYR A 61 8.21 10.56 3.03
CA TYR A 61 7.07 11.38 3.43
C TYR A 61 6.35 11.96 2.22
N TRP A 62 7.08 12.40 1.19
CA TRP A 62 6.48 12.83 -0.07
C TRP A 62 5.64 11.72 -0.70
N SER A 63 6.18 10.50 -0.79
CA SER A 63 5.44 9.35 -1.30
C SER A 63 4.17 9.05 -0.49
N LYS A 64 4.24 9.12 0.85
CA LYS A 64 3.06 8.96 1.74
C LYS A 64 2.02 10.07 1.52
N THR A 65 2.44 11.31 1.31
CA THR A 65 1.53 12.43 1.05
C THR A 65 0.85 12.28 -0.31
N CYS A 66 1.58 11.93 -1.37
CA CYS A 66 1.01 11.63 -2.68
C CYS A 66 0.01 10.46 -2.60
N PHE A 67 0.35 9.40 -1.86
CA PHE A 67 -0.54 8.28 -1.55
C PHE A 67 -1.85 8.75 -0.91
N LEU A 68 -1.79 9.59 0.12
CA LEU A 68 -2.98 10.07 0.82
C LEU A 68 -3.87 10.90 -0.10
N PHE A 69 -3.26 11.83 -0.86
CA PHE A 69 -3.99 12.69 -1.78
C PHE A 69 -4.70 11.91 -2.90
N LEU A 70 -4.00 10.96 -3.53
CA LEU A 70 -4.57 10.09 -4.55
C LEU A 70 -5.71 9.20 -4.00
N THR A 71 -5.55 8.70 -2.78
CA THR A 71 -6.59 7.90 -2.10
C THR A 71 -7.85 8.72 -1.87
N LEU A 72 -7.70 9.96 -1.37
CA LEU A 72 -8.81 10.88 -1.16
C LEU A 72 -9.49 11.27 -2.48
N LEU A 73 -8.71 11.53 -3.53
CA LEU A 73 -9.23 11.82 -4.86
C LEU A 73 -10.06 10.66 -5.41
N LEU A 74 -9.52 9.44 -5.41
CA LEU A 74 -10.24 8.26 -5.93
C LEU A 74 -11.49 7.96 -5.11
N TYR A 75 -11.44 8.13 -3.79
CA TYR A 75 -12.63 7.99 -2.95
C TYR A 75 -13.67 9.09 -3.25
N GLY A 76 -13.24 10.33 -3.48
CA GLY A 76 -14.09 11.44 -3.91
C GLY A 76 -14.77 11.18 -5.26
N LEU A 77 -14.08 10.52 -6.18
CA LEU A 77 -14.60 10.05 -7.47
C LEU A 77 -15.51 8.80 -7.36
N LYS A 78 -15.91 8.41 -6.13
CA LYS A 78 -16.82 7.29 -5.85
C LYS A 78 -16.28 5.92 -6.28
N PHE A 79 -14.97 5.73 -6.36
CA PHE A 79 -14.40 4.40 -6.55
C PHE A 79 -14.66 3.50 -5.35
N ASP A 80 -14.78 2.19 -5.59
CA ASP A 80 -14.93 1.20 -4.53
C ASP A 80 -13.74 1.24 -3.56
N TYR A 81 -14.01 1.15 -2.27
CA TYR A 81 -12.99 1.25 -1.23
C TYR A 81 -11.84 0.24 -1.42
N ARG A 82 -12.12 -0.97 -1.92
CA ARG A 82 -11.09 -2.00 -2.14
C ARG A 82 -10.23 -1.69 -3.35
N PHE A 83 -10.81 -1.09 -4.38
CA PHE A 83 -10.05 -0.56 -5.52
C PHE A 83 -9.11 0.54 -5.04
N VAL A 84 -9.63 1.48 -4.24
CA VAL A 84 -8.85 2.58 -3.68
C VAL A 84 -7.72 2.06 -2.78
N ALA A 85 -8.00 1.12 -1.88
CA ALA A 85 -7.00 0.51 -1.01
C ALA A 85 -5.92 -0.26 -1.80
N GLY A 86 -6.32 -1.03 -2.81
CA GLY A 86 -5.40 -1.76 -3.69
C GLY A 86 -4.49 -0.82 -4.46
N PHE A 87 -5.06 0.23 -5.06
CA PHE A 87 -4.31 1.28 -5.76
C PHE A 87 -3.31 1.95 -4.82
N ALA A 88 -3.78 2.40 -3.67
CA ALA A 88 -2.97 3.13 -2.72
C ALA A 88 -1.79 2.29 -2.21
N ALA A 89 -2.03 1.02 -1.84
CA ALA A 89 -0.99 0.10 -1.41
C ALA A 89 0.03 -0.19 -2.53
N SER A 90 -0.44 -0.41 -3.77
CA SER A 90 0.45 -0.67 -4.91
C SER A 90 1.29 0.55 -5.29
N PHE A 91 0.70 1.76 -5.31
CA PHE A 91 1.38 3.00 -5.65
C PHE A 91 2.48 3.32 -4.65
N TRP A 92 2.17 3.17 -3.36
CA TRP A 92 3.17 3.38 -2.31
C TRP A 92 4.28 2.33 -2.38
N ALA A 93 3.95 1.05 -2.56
CA ALA A 93 4.96 -0.01 -2.68
C ALA A 93 5.90 0.22 -3.88
N ILE A 94 5.35 0.55 -5.06
CA ILE A 94 6.15 0.86 -6.27
C ILE A 94 7.01 2.09 -6.05
N SER A 95 6.47 3.14 -5.43
CA SER A 95 7.24 4.36 -5.12
C SER A 95 8.45 4.04 -4.23
N LEU A 96 8.26 3.21 -3.20
CA LEU A 96 9.36 2.78 -2.33
C LEU A 96 10.36 1.89 -3.08
N ILE A 97 9.90 1.01 -3.98
CA ILE A 97 10.79 0.20 -4.83
C ILE A 97 11.66 1.08 -5.73
N LEU A 98 11.07 2.12 -6.35
CA LEU A 98 11.82 3.04 -7.21
C LEU A 98 12.84 3.89 -6.44
N MET A 99 12.53 4.25 -5.20
CA MET A 99 13.41 5.06 -4.35
C MET A 99 14.55 4.25 -3.72
N PHE A 100 14.28 2.99 -3.36
CA PHE A 100 15.10 2.25 -2.40
C PHE A 100 15.43 0.81 -2.83
N GLY A 101 14.93 0.39 -3.99
CA GLY A 101 15.10 -0.96 -4.50
C GLY A 101 14.03 -1.96 -4.02
N PRO A 102 13.97 -3.13 -4.66
CA PRO A 102 12.97 -4.14 -4.36
C PRO A 102 13.29 -4.89 -3.06
N THR A 103 12.26 -5.12 -2.25
CA THR A 103 12.32 -6.06 -1.13
C THR A 103 11.15 -7.05 -1.23
N PRO A 104 11.25 -8.28 -0.70
CA PRO A 104 10.18 -9.27 -0.80
C PRO A 104 8.83 -8.75 -0.28
N VAL A 105 8.83 -7.94 0.78
CA VAL A 105 7.59 -7.39 1.36
C VAL A 105 6.99 -6.31 0.45
N LEU A 106 7.81 -5.42 -0.12
CA LEU A 106 7.30 -4.41 -1.06
C LEU A 106 6.74 -5.04 -2.34
N LEU A 107 7.42 -6.07 -2.86
CA LEU A 107 6.94 -6.83 -4.00
C LEU A 107 5.61 -7.52 -3.70
N LEU A 108 5.49 -8.16 -2.53
CA LEU A 108 4.25 -8.81 -2.10
C LEU A 108 3.09 -7.81 -1.95
N VAL A 109 3.30 -6.69 -1.24
CA VAL A 109 2.28 -5.65 -1.05
C VAL A 109 1.87 -5.03 -2.39
N GLY A 110 2.84 -4.76 -3.27
CA GLY A 110 2.58 -4.25 -4.62
C GLY A 110 1.73 -5.22 -5.45
N ALA A 111 2.11 -6.50 -5.47
CA ALA A 111 1.40 -7.54 -6.20
C ALA A 111 -0.03 -7.77 -5.65
N LEU A 112 -0.20 -7.81 -4.33
CA LEU A 112 -1.52 -7.93 -3.69
C LEU A 112 -2.41 -6.72 -4.01
N GLY A 113 -1.85 -5.51 -4.01
CA GLY A 113 -2.57 -4.29 -4.37
C GLY A 113 -3.07 -4.32 -5.81
N ILE A 114 -2.19 -4.67 -6.76
CA ILE A 114 -2.53 -4.82 -8.18
C ILE A 114 -3.58 -5.92 -8.37
N ALA A 115 -3.41 -7.07 -7.73
CA ALA A 115 -4.37 -8.17 -7.81
C ALA A 115 -5.75 -7.74 -7.29
N LEU A 116 -5.81 -6.90 -6.25
CA LEU A 116 -7.07 -6.40 -5.71
C LEU A 116 -7.77 -5.44 -6.67
N ILE A 117 -7.00 -4.55 -7.31
CA ILE A 117 -7.48 -3.65 -8.36
C ILE A 117 -8.09 -4.48 -9.52
N VAL A 118 -7.33 -5.45 -10.03
CA VAL A 118 -7.77 -6.34 -11.12
C VAL A 118 -9.03 -7.09 -10.73
N GLN A 119 -9.10 -7.63 -9.51
CA GLN A 119 -10.30 -8.31 -9.02
C GLN A 119 -11.53 -7.39 -8.99
N GLN A 120 -11.38 -6.12 -8.56
CA GLN A 120 -12.50 -5.18 -8.56
C GLN A 120 -12.94 -4.80 -9.99
N VAL A 121 -12.00 -4.62 -10.91
CA VAL A 121 -12.31 -4.35 -12.32
C VAL A 121 -13.08 -5.53 -12.92
N ILE A 122 -12.59 -6.76 -12.76
CA ILE A 122 -13.26 -7.97 -13.28
C ILE A 122 -14.67 -8.12 -12.69
N ARG A 123 -14.83 -7.95 -11.37
CA ARG A 123 -16.16 -8.00 -10.73
C ARG A 123 -17.10 -6.98 -11.37
N LYS A 124 -16.66 -5.73 -11.51
CA LYS A 124 -17.49 -4.66 -12.11
C LYS A 124 -17.88 -4.99 -13.56
N THR A 125 -16.95 -5.53 -14.35
CA THR A 125 -17.24 -5.93 -15.74
C THR A 125 -18.24 -7.08 -15.82
N VAL A 126 -18.06 -8.14 -15.04
CA VAL A 126 -18.96 -9.32 -15.06
C VAL A 126 -20.39 -8.97 -14.66
N PHE A 127 -20.56 -8.10 -13.65
CA PHE A 127 -21.91 -7.66 -13.22
C PHE A 127 -22.53 -6.64 -14.18
N SER A 128 -21.74 -5.94 -15.00
CA SER A 128 -22.25 -5.05 -16.04
C SER A 128 -22.75 -5.79 -17.30
N THR A 129 -22.22 -6.98 -17.58
CA THR A 129 -22.58 -7.78 -18.77
C THR A 129 -23.70 -8.79 -18.52
N THR A 130 -24.00 -9.13 -17.26
CA THR A 130 -25.07 -10.09 -16.88
C THR A 130 -26.38 -9.43 -16.45
N GLY A 131 -26.45 -8.10 -16.45
CA GLY A 131 -27.61 -7.31 -16.01
C GLY A 131 -28.20 -6.38 -17.06
N GLY A 132 -28.02 -6.68 -18.36
CA GLY A 132 -28.63 -5.97 -19.49
C GLY A 132 -29.67 -6.83 -20.19
#